data_AF-A0A349XSZ1-F1
#
_entry.id   AF-A0A349XSZ1-F1
#
_cell.length_a   1.000
_cell.length_b   1.000
_cell.length_c   1.000
_cell.angle_alpha   90.00
_cell.angle_beta   90.00
_cell.angle_gamma   90.00
#
_symmetry.space_group_name_H-M   'P 1'
#
loop_
_entity.id
_entity.type
_entity.pdbx_description
1 polymer ?
#
loop_
_entity_poly.entity_id
_entity_poly.type
_entity_poly.pdbx_seq_one_letter_code
_entity_poly.pdbx_strand_id
1 'polypeptide(L)' 'GSHVSWCQNRWRSYRAYDNTYQPNSGPRRICVSPYSR' A
#
# COMPACT_ATOMS: atom_id res chain seq x y z
N GLY A 1 10.92 5.81 -5.21
CA GLY A 1 9.92 6.07 -4.15
C GLY A 1 8.48 6.16 -4.65
N SER A 2 8.22 5.96 -5.95
CA SER A 2 6.91 6.15 -6.59
C SER A 2 5.85 5.14 -6.13
N HIS A 3 6.28 3.91 -5.82
CA HIS A 3 5.43 2.85 -5.28
C HIS A 3 4.79 3.24 -3.93
N VAL A 4 5.61 3.68 -2.98
CA VAL A 4 5.17 4.03 -1.61
C VAL A 4 4.17 5.19 -1.64
N SER A 5 4.48 6.25 -2.40
CA SER A 5 3.60 7.41 -2.54
C SER A 5 2.25 7.05 -3.19
N TRP A 6 2.27 6.17 -4.20
CA TRP A 6 1.04 5.67 -4.83
C TRP A 6 0.20 4.86 -3.85
N CYS A 7 0.83 3.96 -3.10
CA CYS A 7 0.15 3.13 -2.10
C CYS A 7 -0.45 3.97 -0.96
N GLN A 8 0.28 4.98 -0.48
CA GLN A 8 -0.20 5.92 0.54
C GLN A 8 -1.40 6.74 0.06
N ASN A 9 -1.36 7.23 -1.19
CA ASN A 9 -2.48 7.97 -1.77
C ASN A 9 -3.69 7.07 -2.06
N ARG A 10 -3.47 5.80 -2.44
CA ARG A 10 -4.55 4.85 -2.75
C ARG A 10 -5.23 4.31 -1.50
N TRP A 11 -4.46 4.04 -0.45
CA TRP A 11 -4.93 3.39 0.76
C TRP A 11 -4.52 4.19 2.00
N ARG A 12 -5.49 4.85 2.64
CA ARG A 12 -5.26 5.61 3.89
C ARG A 12 -4.66 4.76 5.03
N SER A 13 -4.94 3.47 5.04
CA SER A 13 -4.45 2.51 6.05
C SER A 13 -3.12 1.84 5.66
N TYR A 14 -2.45 2.33 4.62
CA TYR A 14 -1.17 1.81 4.17
C TYR A 14 -0.06 2.10 5.17
N ARG A 15 0.82 1.13 5.34
CA ARG A 15 2.03 1.19 6.17
C ARG A 15 3.24 1.01 5.28
N ALA A 16 4.14 2.01 5.29
CA ALA A 16 5.38 1.96 4.53
C ALA A 16 6.41 0.99 5.13
N TYR A 17 6.33 0.71 6.43
CA TYR A 17 7.24 -0.21 7.14
C TYR A 17 7.19 -1.64 6.58
N ASP A 18 5.98 -2.19 6.44
CA ASP A 18 5.71 -3.56 6.01
C ASP A 18 5.11 -3.63 4.60
N ASN A 19 5.00 -2.50 3.90
CA ASN A 19 4.40 -2.35 2.58
C ASN A 19 2.98 -2.97 2.48
N THR A 20 2.20 -2.91 3.57
CA THR A 20 0.85 -3.47 3.62
C THR A 20 -0.22 -2.40 3.79
N TYR A 21 -1.43 -2.70 3.35
CA TYR A 21 -2.62 -1.89 3.61
C TYR A 21 -3.74 -2.77 4.18
N GLN A 22 -4.64 -2.16 4.95
CA GLN A 22 -5.84 -2.83 5.45
C GLN A 22 -7.00 -2.56 4.48
N PRO A 23 -7.59 -3.60 3.85
CA PRO A 23 -8.86 -3.46 3.15
C PRO A 23 -10.02 -3.34 4.15
N ASN A 24 -11.17 -2.85 3.68
CA ASN A 24 -12.38 -2.66 4.52
C ASN A 24 -12.85 -3.93 5.23
N SER A 25 -12.52 -5.10 4.68
CA SER A 25 -12.74 -6.41 5.31
C SER A 25 -11.52 -7.31 5.10
N GLY A 26 -11.14 -8.03 6.15
CA GLY A 26 -10.10 -9.06 6.11
C GLY A 26 -8.71 -8.59 6.54
N PRO A 27 -7.69 -9.46 6.41
CA PRO A 27 -6.33 -9.20 6.86
C PRO A 27 -5.61 -8.17 5.98
N ARG A 28 -4.48 -7.65 6.48
CA ARG A 28 -3.60 -6.76 5.73
C ARG A 28 -3.10 -7.44 4.47
N ARG A 29 -3.07 -6.70 3.36
CA ARG A 29 -2.55 -7.16 2.07
C ARG A 29 -1.38 -6.30 1.65
N ILE A 30 -0.42 -6.91 0.96
CA ILE A 30 0.74 -6.20 0.43
C ILE A 30 0.26 -5.25 -0.67
N CYS A 31 0.74 -4.01 -0.66
CA CYS A 31 0.47 -3.10 -1.74
C CYS A 31 1.40 -3.42 -2.92
N VAL A 32 0.82 -3.48 -4.12
CA VAL A 32 1.54 -3.64 -5.38
C VAL A 32 1.20 -2.44 -6.25
N SER A 33 2.18 -1.57 -6.49
CA SER A 33 2.03 -0.42 -7.37
C SER A 33 2.54 -0.78 -8.77
N PRO A 34 1.87 -0.34 -9.84
CA PRO A 34 2.42 -0.49 -11.20
C PRO A 34 3.65 0.40 -11.45
N TYR A 35 3.97 1.32 -10.54
CA TYR A 35 5.08 2.27 -10.67
C TYR A 35 6.38 1.81 -9.99
N SER A 36 6.51 0.53 -9.65
CA SER A 36 7.66 -0.04 -8.94
C SER A 36 8.82 -0.47 -9.87
N ARG A 37 9.07 0.27 -10.97
CA ARG A 37 10.29 0.11 -11.78
C ARG A 37 11.51 0.69 -11.07
#